data_AF-A0A1S9DT70-F1
#
_entry.id   AF-A0A1S9DT70-F1
#
_cell.length_a   1.000
_cell.length_b   1.000
_cell.length_c   1.000
_cell.angle_alpha   90.00
_cell.angle_beta   90.00
_cell.angle_gamma   90.00
#
_symmetry.space_group_name_H-M   'P 1'
#
loop_
_entity.id
_entity.type
_entity.pdbx_description
1 polymer ?
#
loop_
_entity_poly.entity_id
_entity_poly.type
_entity_poly.pdbx_seq_one_letter_code
_entity_poly.pdbx_strand_id
1 'polypeptide(L)'
;MSSNEPTPEVQTAEIPRRVNTCVILQTKDERSNPGTTLPERNRVHTEHGYALALDRSFYWSEGAEVHVRFLDGDSETHKEVERIAREWETVANIHFVFDNDAKAPVRITFSQAGGGWSALGHDCTTYSLDEATMGIGVQKDSREFKSTVLHEFGHVLGCVHEHSSPVADIKWKKDKLYQHYKNKWGWSEAEVNKQILHRYSPTEVEHTAMFDDKSIMIYPIDPYVVKDAKRIPLPKGLSPGDRELIRQCYPNPEIPETVGVFYSWDYQRWRLEVPRNIARVTFPATAPVRPKIAVALVEFDLHRGKDLRMMTDVEDVTREGFHIRTKTWDDSIMYSAGAMWFKQDDPGSNTFQAGILDTDDQSYDLRNSIKENVSFDEAFQSPPKVVVFLRGFHLGHDTDWELSVTTGAVEKDGFELCISCGPQTKLYRAIVTWIAYDPSNNPNIFSGTVNAVKENFYETSSTGGGRDARRIHRKTINLRKQRPGCTGSKFRVYAAINAFHFSCADNLRLHVETEKNNDQEDRFRVLLKTWNTSVSYSAGASYLVVYE
;
A
#
# COMPACT_ATOMS: atom_id res chain seq x y z
N MET A 1 37.45 27.33 51.43
CA MET A 1 37.33 27.41 49.97
C MET A 1 36.89 26.04 49.47
N SER A 2 35.59 25.87 49.21
CA SER A 2 35.04 24.72 48.50
C SER A 2 33.90 25.32 47.67
N SER A 3 34.11 25.43 46.36
CA SER A 3 33.16 25.92 45.39
C SER A 3 32.54 24.74 44.68
N ASN A 4 31.26 24.49 44.98
CA ASN A 4 30.37 23.66 44.17
C ASN A 4 30.06 24.42 42.88
N GLU A 5 30.34 23.82 41.73
CA GLU A 5 29.68 24.18 40.47
C GLU A 5 28.49 23.24 40.25
N PRO A 6 27.31 23.74 39.83
CA PRO A 6 26.14 22.93 39.58
C PRO A 6 26.19 22.28 38.19
N THR A 7 25.76 21.03 38.11
CA THR A 7 25.41 20.32 36.87
C THR A 7 24.25 21.02 36.15
N PRO A 8 24.23 21.06 34.81
CA PRO A 8 23.13 21.67 34.07
C PRO A 8 21.89 20.78 34.12
N GLU A 9 20.77 21.34 34.56
CA GLU A 9 19.43 20.73 34.47
C GLU A 9 19.02 20.63 32.99
N VAL A 10 18.76 19.40 32.54
CA VAL A 10 18.06 19.13 31.27
C VAL A 10 16.60 19.52 31.48
N GLN A 11 16.15 20.64 30.91
CA GLN A 11 14.73 21.01 30.91
C GLN A 11 13.96 20.10 29.94
N THR A 12 13.19 19.17 30.50
CA THR A 12 12.17 18.40 29.77
C THR A 12 11.17 19.35 29.09
N ALA A 13 10.81 19.08 27.83
CA ALA A 13 9.76 19.83 27.15
C ALA A 13 8.43 19.58 27.88
N GLU A 14 7.85 20.59 28.52
CA GLU A 14 6.56 20.45 29.21
C GLU A 14 5.46 20.09 28.21
N ILE A 15 4.87 18.90 28.36
CA ILE A 15 3.65 18.49 27.65
C ILE A 15 2.55 19.51 27.97
N PRO A 16 1.99 20.23 26.97
CA PRO A 16 1.02 21.29 27.21
C PRO A 16 -0.24 20.74 27.91
N ARG A 17 -0.49 21.15 29.16
CA ARG A 17 -1.72 20.80 29.87
C ARG A 17 -2.87 21.65 29.32
N ARG A 18 -3.74 21.00 28.53
CA ARG A 18 -4.96 21.51 27.87
C ARG A 18 -4.71 22.32 26.62
N VAL A 19 -4.82 21.64 25.48
CA VAL A 19 -4.95 22.26 24.17
C VAL A 19 -6.19 21.66 23.50
N ASN A 20 -6.99 22.40 22.73
CA ASN A 20 -8.04 21.82 21.86
C ASN A 20 -7.89 22.19 20.37
N THR A 21 -6.64 22.18 19.89
CA THR A 21 -6.16 22.25 18.49
C THR A 21 -4.93 21.37 18.34
N CYS A 22 -4.51 21.02 17.11
CA CYS A 22 -3.23 20.34 16.93
C CYS A 22 -2.05 21.20 17.46
N VAL A 23 -0.98 20.56 17.90
CA VAL A 23 0.29 21.19 18.26
C VAL A 23 1.42 20.30 17.76
N ILE A 24 2.36 20.88 17.02
CA ILE A 24 3.62 20.21 16.70
C ILE A 24 4.55 20.38 17.91
N LEU A 25 4.95 19.27 18.52
CA LEU A 25 5.98 19.27 19.55
C LEU A 25 7.36 19.36 18.87
N GLN A 26 8.19 20.29 19.34
CA GLN A 26 9.59 20.43 18.93
C GLN A 26 10.44 20.56 20.18
N THR A 27 11.48 19.75 20.29
CA THR A 27 12.49 19.89 21.36
C THR A 27 13.25 21.21 21.21
N LYS A 28 13.61 21.87 22.32
CA LYS A 28 14.27 23.20 22.33
C LYS A 28 15.74 23.17 21.89
N ASP A 29 16.34 21.99 21.75
CA ASP A 29 17.73 21.84 21.29
C ASP A 29 17.75 21.71 19.77
N GLU A 30 17.66 22.84 19.06
CA GLU A 30 17.66 22.93 17.59
C GLU A 30 18.93 22.37 16.89
N ARG A 31 19.85 21.68 17.59
CA ARG A 31 21.17 21.29 17.04
C ARG A 31 21.81 19.98 17.53
N SER A 32 21.18 19.15 18.37
CA SER A 32 21.90 18.01 18.98
C SER A 32 21.75 16.66 18.29
N ASN A 33 20.79 16.46 17.38
CA ASN A 33 20.82 15.31 16.45
C ASN A 33 19.79 15.49 15.31
N PRO A 34 20.16 16.00 14.13
CA PRO A 34 19.24 15.96 12.99
C PRO A 34 18.96 14.48 12.65
N GLY A 35 17.69 14.14 12.39
CA GLY A 35 17.36 12.85 11.80
C GLY A 35 18.04 12.66 10.44
N THR A 36 17.70 11.59 9.74
CA THR A 36 18.16 11.42 8.36
C THR A 36 17.61 12.59 7.53
N THR A 37 18.45 13.39 6.90
CA THR A 37 17.95 14.51 6.07
C THR A 37 17.37 13.97 4.77
N LEU A 38 16.26 14.56 4.30
CA LEU A 38 15.65 14.18 3.02
C LEU A 38 16.69 14.21 1.87
N PRO A 39 16.91 13.09 1.15
CA PRO A 39 17.86 13.03 0.04
C PRO A 39 17.49 13.97 -1.11
N GLU A 40 18.49 14.52 -1.81
CA GLU A 40 18.28 15.45 -2.95
C GLU A 40 17.32 14.88 -4.01
N ARG A 41 17.42 13.58 -4.29
CA ARG A 41 16.59 12.87 -5.28
C ARG A 41 15.09 12.82 -4.92
N ASN A 42 14.75 13.04 -3.65
CA ASN A 42 13.37 13.02 -3.14
C ASN A 42 12.83 14.44 -2.93
N ARG A 43 13.59 15.47 -3.33
CA ARG A 43 13.16 16.86 -3.24
C ARG A 43 12.23 17.20 -4.40
N VAL A 44 11.28 18.08 -4.13
CA VAL A 44 10.26 18.49 -5.09
C VAL A 44 10.89 19.47 -6.09
N HIS A 45 11.05 19.05 -7.34
CA HIS A 45 11.42 19.94 -8.45
C HIS A 45 10.13 20.46 -9.11
N THR A 46 9.74 21.69 -8.78
CA THR A 46 8.43 22.25 -9.15
C THR A 46 8.30 22.53 -10.66
N GLU A 47 7.51 21.74 -11.39
CA GLU A 47 6.84 22.20 -12.63
C GLU A 47 5.32 21.97 -12.67
N HIS A 48 4.72 21.13 -11.79
CA HIS A 48 3.28 20.88 -11.82
C HIS A 48 2.73 20.84 -10.37
N GLY A 49 1.66 21.59 -10.09
CA GLY A 49 1.31 22.01 -8.71
C GLY A 49 0.00 21.48 -8.14
N TYR A 50 0.02 21.10 -6.84
CA TYR A 50 -1.05 20.99 -5.80
C TYR A 50 -0.38 20.73 -4.42
N ALA A 51 -1.01 20.99 -3.24
CA ALA A 51 -0.29 21.36 -1.99
C ALA A 51 -0.08 20.46 -0.74
N LEU A 52 1.12 20.60 -0.09
CA LEU A 52 1.54 20.21 1.28
C LEU A 52 2.97 20.77 1.60
N ALA A 53 3.44 20.80 2.86
CA ALA A 53 4.86 21.00 3.22
C ALA A 53 5.44 19.96 4.24
N LEU A 54 6.71 19.56 4.09
CA LEU A 54 7.44 18.58 4.94
C LEU A 54 8.80 19.12 5.37
N ASP A 55 9.13 19.01 6.66
CA ASP A 55 10.44 19.40 7.20
C ASP A 55 11.52 18.35 6.88
N ARG A 56 12.58 18.78 6.19
CA ARG A 56 13.67 17.94 5.70
C ARG A 56 14.47 17.25 6.81
N SER A 57 14.43 17.77 8.04
CA SER A 57 15.31 17.39 9.15
C SER A 57 14.77 16.21 9.97
N PHE A 58 13.48 15.92 9.84
CA PHE A 58 12.77 14.93 10.65
C PHE A 58 12.31 13.72 9.83
N TYR A 59 12.91 13.52 8.65
CA TYR A 59 12.56 12.47 7.73
C TYR A 59 12.92 11.06 8.26
N TRP A 60 12.02 10.09 8.04
CA TRP A 60 12.32 8.67 8.21
C TRP A 60 12.90 8.11 6.90
N SER A 61 13.83 7.16 6.96
CA SER A 61 14.32 6.52 5.74
C SER A 61 13.19 5.85 4.93
N GLU A 62 13.32 5.84 3.60
CA GLU A 62 12.40 5.12 2.71
C GLU A 62 12.23 3.66 3.14
N GLY A 63 10.99 3.19 3.25
CA GLY A 63 10.65 1.85 3.70
C GLY A 63 10.82 1.60 5.20
N ALA A 64 11.05 2.65 6.01
CA ALA A 64 11.23 2.49 7.46
C ALA A 64 9.99 1.91 8.16
N GLU A 65 10.27 1.06 9.14
CA GLU A 65 9.30 0.56 10.12
C GLU A 65 9.21 1.55 11.30
N VAL A 66 8.10 2.26 11.37
CA VAL A 66 7.79 3.18 12.46
C VAL A 66 6.93 2.43 13.48
N HIS A 67 7.56 1.96 14.56
CA HIS A 67 6.86 1.23 15.61
C HIS A 67 5.94 2.15 16.42
N VAL A 68 4.72 1.68 16.66
CA VAL A 68 3.64 2.41 17.33
C VAL A 68 3.12 1.60 18.50
N ARG A 69 2.93 2.27 19.65
CA ARG A 69 2.25 1.70 20.80
C ARG A 69 1.18 2.63 21.37
N PHE A 70 0.14 2.04 21.92
CA PHE A 70 -0.92 2.75 22.65
C PHE A 70 -0.63 2.70 24.15
N LEU A 71 -0.66 3.85 24.82
CA LEU A 71 -0.42 3.95 26.28
C LEU A 71 -1.70 3.78 27.10
N ASP A 72 -2.85 4.09 26.50
CA ASP A 72 -4.20 3.99 27.07
C ASP A 72 -5.22 3.80 25.93
N GLY A 73 -6.52 3.88 26.21
CA GLY A 73 -7.60 3.67 25.25
C GLY A 73 -8.06 2.20 25.14
N ASP A 74 -9.22 1.99 24.53
CA ASP A 74 -9.82 0.67 24.33
C ASP A 74 -9.40 0.04 22.99
N SER A 75 -9.54 -1.28 22.89
CA SER A 75 -9.11 -2.04 21.70
C SER A 75 -9.88 -1.68 20.42
N GLU A 76 -11.13 -1.20 20.51
CA GLU A 76 -11.89 -0.79 19.33
C GLU A 76 -11.34 0.53 18.78
N THR A 77 -11.04 1.48 19.67
CA THR A 77 -10.35 2.72 19.31
C THR A 77 -8.97 2.45 18.72
N HIS A 78 -8.18 1.54 19.29
CA HIS A 78 -6.86 1.16 18.74
C HIS A 78 -6.95 0.66 17.29
N LYS A 79 -7.88 -0.26 17.03
CA LYS A 79 -8.09 -0.81 15.68
C LYS A 79 -8.50 0.26 14.68
N GLU A 80 -9.35 1.20 15.09
CA GLU A 80 -9.77 2.27 14.19
C GLU A 80 -8.64 3.28 13.91
N VAL A 81 -7.81 3.61 14.91
CA VAL A 81 -6.59 4.41 14.69
C VAL A 81 -5.64 3.71 13.73
N GLU A 82 -5.36 2.43 13.95
CA GLU A 82 -4.51 1.63 13.05
C GLU A 82 -5.05 1.65 11.61
N ARG A 83 -6.35 1.35 11.44
CA ARG A 83 -7.00 1.33 10.12
C ARG A 83 -6.85 2.66 9.38
N ILE A 84 -7.01 3.78 10.09
CA ILE A 84 -6.93 5.14 9.51
C ILE A 84 -5.48 5.55 9.25
N ALA A 85 -4.56 5.30 10.18
CA ALA A 85 -3.14 5.61 10.03
C ALA A 85 -2.53 4.93 8.79
N ARG A 86 -2.92 3.67 8.53
CA ARG A 86 -2.51 2.90 7.35
C ARG A 86 -2.99 3.49 6.01
N GLU A 87 -3.86 4.51 6.02
CA GLU A 87 -4.18 5.25 4.78
C GLU A 87 -2.94 6.01 4.23
N TRP A 88 -2.00 6.41 5.08
CA TRP A 88 -0.73 6.99 4.62
C TRP A 88 0.19 5.97 3.93
N GLU A 89 0.22 4.71 4.39
CA GLU A 89 1.00 3.62 3.76
C GLU A 89 0.50 3.30 2.34
N THR A 90 -0.66 3.83 1.94
CA THR A 90 -1.15 3.73 0.56
C THR A 90 -0.39 4.63 -0.39
N VAL A 91 0.24 5.70 0.12
CA VAL A 91 0.87 6.75 -0.68
C VAL A 91 2.30 7.08 -0.24
N ALA A 92 2.77 6.56 0.89
CA ALA A 92 4.12 6.75 1.38
C ALA A 92 4.81 5.40 1.55
N ASN A 93 6.05 5.28 1.07
CA ASN A 93 6.91 4.12 1.35
C ASN A 93 7.41 4.16 2.80
N ILE A 94 6.51 3.89 3.74
CA ILE A 94 6.70 3.78 5.19
C ILE A 94 5.75 2.70 5.71
N HIS A 95 6.11 2.04 6.82
CA HIS A 95 5.28 1.04 7.48
C HIS A 95 5.09 1.34 8.96
N PHE A 96 3.85 1.49 9.41
CA PHE A 96 3.49 1.57 10.82
C PHE A 96 3.33 0.17 11.41
N VAL A 97 4.11 -0.13 12.43
CA VAL A 97 4.13 -1.42 13.12
C VAL A 97 3.47 -1.25 14.50
N PHE A 98 2.20 -1.64 14.60
CA PHE A 98 1.43 -1.59 15.85
C PHE A 98 1.69 -2.86 16.68
N ASP A 99 2.85 -2.95 17.33
CA ASP A 99 3.31 -4.14 18.07
C ASP A 99 3.39 -3.96 19.58
N ASN A 100 3.10 -2.75 20.07
CA ASN A 100 3.24 -2.38 21.47
C ASN A 100 4.68 -2.56 22.01
N ASP A 101 5.71 -2.40 21.17
CA ASP A 101 7.11 -2.47 21.59
C ASP A 101 7.40 -1.42 22.68
N ALA A 102 8.08 -1.83 23.76
CA ALA A 102 8.42 -0.95 24.86
C ALA A 102 9.28 0.27 24.45
N LYS A 103 10.00 0.17 23.33
CA LYS A 103 10.86 1.19 22.72
C LYS A 103 10.25 1.87 21.50
N ALA A 104 8.97 1.64 21.20
CA ALA A 104 8.31 2.25 20.06
C ALA A 104 8.45 3.79 20.10
N PRO A 105 8.94 4.44 19.03
CA PRO A 105 9.10 5.90 18.99
C PRO A 105 7.76 6.63 19.00
N VAL A 106 6.73 6.06 18.38
CA VAL A 106 5.37 6.64 18.40
C VAL A 106 4.58 6.03 19.55
N ARG A 107 4.23 6.86 20.53
CA ARG A 107 3.55 6.48 21.78
C ARG A 107 2.28 7.32 21.90
N ILE A 108 1.15 6.69 21.62
CA ILE A 108 -0.16 7.35 21.48
C ILE A 108 -0.88 7.36 22.84
N THR A 109 -1.39 8.52 23.25
CA THR A 109 -2.34 8.66 24.36
C THR A 109 -3.67 9.25 23.88
N PHE A 110 -4.75 8.84 24.52
CA PHE A 110 -6.10 9.39 24.41
C PHE A 110 -6.48 10.24 25.62
N SER A 111 -5.52 10.52 26.53
CA SER A 111 -5.76 11.31 27.74
C SER A 111 -6.30 12.70 27.37
N GLN A 112 -7.46 13.02 27.94
CA GLN A 112 -8.33 14.10 27.49
C GLN A 112 -7.72 15.50 27.65
N ALA A 113 -7.26 16.05 26.54
CA ALA A 113 -7.19 17.47 26.23
C ALA A 113 -7.48 17.54 24.72
N GLY A 114 -8.55 18.21 24.30
CA GLY A 114 -9.14 18.04 22.97
C GLY A 114 -8.19 18.28 21.78
N GLY A 115 -8.68 18.04 20.56
CA GLY A 115 -7.81 18.15 19.38
C GLY A 115 -6.79 17.00 19.31
N GLY A 116 -5.57 17.29 18.88
CA GLY A 116 -4.48 16.32 18.81
C GLY A 116 -3.13 17.00 19.02
N TRP A 117 -2.05 16.24 19.01
CA TRP A 117 -0.69 16.76 18.94
C TRP A 117 0.25 15.62 18.59
N SER A 118 1.38 15.95 17.99
CA SER A 118 2.42 14.98 17.66
C SER A 118 3.79 15.63 17.64
N ALA A 119 4.81 14.87 18.02
CA ALA A 119 6.18 15.15 17.62
C ALA A 119 6.31 15.00 16.09
N LEU A 120 7.29 15.70 15.51
CA LEU A 120 7.50 15.73 14.06
C LEU A 120 8.49 14.64 13.65
N GLY A 121 8.05 13.71 12.81
CA GLY A 121 8.97 12.78 12.17
C GLY A 121 9.83 11.96 13.13
N HIS A 122 11.11 11.84 12.81
CA HIS A 122 12.14 11.20 13.62
C HIS A 122 12.35 11.85 15.00
N ASP A 123 11.84 13.07 15.25
CA ASP A 123 11.89 13.67 16.60
C ASP A 123 11.16 12.81 17.64
N CYS A 124 10.21 11.95 17.22
CA CYS A 124 9.59 10.95 18.10
C CYS A 124 10.62 10.07 18.85
N THR A 125 11.83 9.93 18.33
CA THR A 125 12.93 9.15 18.95
C THR A 125 13.68 9.89 20.06
N THR A 126 13.52 11.20 20.17
CA THR A 126 14.29 12.04 21.12
C THR A 126 13.62 12.16 22.48
N TYR A 127 12.31 11.90 22.56
CA TYR A 127 11.52 11.92 23.79
C TYR A 127 11.79 10.68 24.65
N SER A 128 11.64 10.82 25.97
CA SER A 128 11.80 9.70 26.89
C SER A 128 10.75 8.61 26.65
N LEU A 129 11.11 7.35 26.90
CA LEU A 129 10.27 6.18 26.58
C LEU A 129 8.97 6.10 27.41
N ASP A 130 8.89 6.84 28.51
CA ASP A 130 7.71 6.97 29.38
C ASP A 130 6.78 8.12 28.98
N GLU A 131 7.22 8.99 28.07
CA GLU A 131 6.43 10.13 27.59
C GLU A 131 5.65 9.77 26.32
N ALA A 132 4.40 10.24 26.22
CA ALA A 132 3.66 10.16 24.96
C ALA A 132 4.30 11.08 23.91
N THR A 133 4.36 10.63 22.65
CA THR A 133 4.84 11.42 21.50
C THR A 133 3.73 11.83 20.55
N MET A 134 2.52 11.30 20.76
CA MET A 134 1.31 11.72 20.07
C MET A 134 0.11 11.65 21.02
N GLY A 135 -0.80 12.61 20.89
CA GLY A 135 -2.11 12.61 21.55
C GLY A 135 -3.26 12.69 20.55
N ILE A 136 -4.28 11.85 20.75
CA ILE A 136 -5.55 11.92 20.02
C ILE A 136 -6.66 12.24 21.03
N GLY A 137 -6.99 13.53 21.14
CA GLY A 137 -7.95 14.07 22.10
C GLY A 137 -9.41 14.11 21.61
N VAL A 138 -9.71 13.46 20.48
CA VAL A 138 -11.06 13.36 19.91
C VAL A 138 -11.65 11.96 20.11
N GLN A 139 -12.96 11.89 20.35
CA GLN A 139 -13.66 10.62 20.56
C GLN A 139 -13.79 9.84 19.25
N LYS A 140 -13.68 8.50 19.30
CA LYS A 140 -13.79 7.61 18.13
C LYS A 140 -15.02 7.88 17.26
N ASP A 141 -16.17 8.12 17.89
CA ASP A 141 -17.45 8.28 17.19
C ASP A 141 -17.69 9.72 16.70
N SER A 142 -16.73 10.63 16.92
CA SER A 142 -16.83 12.01 16.44
C SER A 142 -16.50 12.10 14.95
N ARG A 143 -17.10 13.06 14.26
CA ARG A 143 -16.88 13.28 12.81
C ARG A 143 -15.45 13.74 12.51
N GLU A 144 -14.75 14.22 13.52
CA GLU A 144 -13.39 14.72 13.46
C GLU A 144 -12.34 13.61 13.59
N PHE A 145 -12.70 12.44 14.13
CA PHE A 145 -11.77 11.37 14.49
C PHE A 145 -10.82 11.00 13.36
N LYS A 146 -11.38 10.65 12.19
CA LYS A 146 -10.58 10.29 11.02
C LYS A 146 -9.65 11.42 10.56
N SER A 147 -10.15 12.65 10.55
CA SER A 147 -9.36 13.81 10.14
C SER A 147 -8.17 14.01 11.07
N THR A 148 -8.42 13.96 12.39
CA THR A 148 -7.38 14.10 13.40
C THR A 148 -6.35 12.98 13.32
N VAL A 149 -6.76 11.71 13.22
CA VAL A 149 -5.80 10.60 13.12
C VAL A 149 -4.90 10.77 11.89
N LEU A 150 -5.45 11.07 10.71
CA LEU A 150 -4.62 11.30 9.52
C LEU A 150 -3.69 12.50 9.69
N HIS A 151 -4.17 13.59 10.29
CA HIS A 151 -3.38 14.80 10.54
C HIS A 151 -2.19 14.51 11.46
N GLU A 152 -2.41 13.88 12.61
CA GLU A 152 -1.34 13.57 13.56
C GLU A 152 -0.32 12.58 12.97
N PHE A 153 -0.77 11.59 12.21
CA PHE A 153 0.15 10.71 11.48
C PHE A 153 0.88 11.42 10.33
N GLY A 154 0.33 12.50 9.76
CA GLY A 154 1.05 13.37 8.85
C GLY A 154 2.25 14.05 9.52
N HIS A 155 2.11 14.48 10.79
CA HIS A 155 3.23 14.99 11.59
C HIS A 155 4.26 13.89 11.88
N VAL A 156 3.84 12.66 12.18
CA VAL A 156 4.77 11.53 12.32
C VAL A 156 5.57 11.29 11.04
N LEU A 157 5.05 11.65 9.87
CA LEU A 157 5.78 11.57 8.60
C LEU A 157 6.63 12.82 8.30
N GLY A 158 6.63 13.83 9.17
CA GLY A 158 7.38 15.07 9.01
C GLY A 158 6.60 16.21 8.32
N CYS A 159 5.31 16.01 8.04
CA CYS A 159 4.49 17.05 7.43
C CYS A 159 4.22 18.17 8.45
N VAL A 160 4.29 19.42 8.00
CA VAL A 160 3.97 20.60 8.81
C VAL A 160 2.59 21.14 8.43
N HIS A 161 2.07 22.09 9.21
CA HIS A 161 0.76 22.68 8.91
C HIS A 161 0.74 23.44 7.59
N GLU A 162 -0.32 23.21 6.80
CA GLU A 162 -0.47 23.81 5.46
C GLU A 162 -0.63 25.34 5.52
N HIS A 163 -1.23 25.89 6.58
CA HIS A 163 -1.30 27.35 6.77
C HIS A 163 0.04 28.02 7.06
N SER A 164 1.06 27.23 7.43
CA SER A 164 2.44 27.65 7.64
C SER A 164 3.32 27.45 6.41
N SER A 165 2.77 26.90 5.32
CA SER A 165 3.48 26.69 4.05
C SER A 165 4.04 28.00 3.50
N PRO A 166 5.23 27.99 2.85
CA PRO A 166 5.82 29.18 2.25
C PRO A 166 4.91 29.88 1.21
N VAL A 167 4.04 29.10 0.56
CA VAL A 167 3.12 29.57 -0.49
C VAL A 167 1.72 29.92 0.05
N ALA A 168 1.48 29.77 1.36
CA ALA A 168 0.21 30.17 1.97
C ALA A 168 0.08 31.71 1.93
N ASP A 169 -1.03 32.24 1.40
CA ASP A 169 -1.32 33.68 1.42
C ASP A 169 -2.53 34.06 2.29
N ILE A 170 -2.59 33.51 3.50
CA ILE A 170 -3.69 33.76 4.43
C ILE A 170 -3.54 35.16 5.06
N LYS A 171 -4.52 36.03 4.82
CA LYS A 171 -4.60 37.37 5.42
C LYS A 171 -5.30 37.34 6.77
N TRP A 172 -4.53 37.06 7.82
CA TRP A 172 -5.03 36.96 9.20
C TRP A 172 -5.50 38.32 9.77
N LYS A 173 -6.63 38.31 10.48
CA LYS A 173 -7.07 39.39 11.39
C LYS A 173 -6.43 39.16 12.76
N LYS A 174 -5.15 39.53 12.92
CA LYS A 174 -4.32 39.17 14.09
C LYS A 174 -5.01 39.41 15.44
N ASP A 175 -5.65 40.56 15.67
CA ASP A 175 -6.34 40.84 16.94
C ASP A 175 -7.48 39.87 17.22
N LYS A 176 -8.28 39.54 16.18
CA LYS A 176 -9.36 38.56 16.29
C LYS A 176 -8.82 37.13 16.44
N LEU A 177 -7.68 36.84 15.81
CA LEU A 177 -6.99 35.56 15.93
C LEU A 177 -6.51 35.34 17.37
N TYR A 178 -5.78 36.28 17.95
CA TYR A 178 -5.33 36.20 19.35
C TYR A 178 -6.52 36.07 20.31
N GLN A 179 -7.57 36.89 20.13
CA GLN A 179 -8.79 36.78 20.93
C GLN A 179 -9.47 35.41 20.77
N HIS A 180 -9.56 34.88 19.55
CA HIS A 180 -10.17 33.59 19.28
C HIS A 180 -9.43 32.47 20.04
N TYR A 181 -8.10 32.41 19.90
CA TYR A 181 -7.30 31.35 20.51
C TYR A 181 -7.19 31.51 22.04
N LYS A 182 -7.09 32.74 22.55
CA LYS A 182 -7.13 33.03 23.98
C LYS A 182 -8.46 32.64 24.61
N ASN A 183 -9.59 33.00 23.99
CA ASN A 183 -10.91 32.72 24.55
C ASN A 183 -11.26 31.24 24.51
N LYS A 184 -10.83 30.52 23.47
CA LYS A 184 -11.18 29.12 23.27
C LYS A 184 -10.22 28.15 23.98
N TRP A 185 -8.95 28.52 24.11
CA TRP A 185 -7.90 27.62 24.60
C TRP A 185 -6.92 28.25 25.59
N GLY A 186 -7.07 29.53 25.94
CA GLY A 186 -6.17 30.21 26.87
C GLY A 186 -4.79 30.53 26.32
N TRP A 187 -4.55 30.35 25.01
CA TRP A 187 -3.25 30.56 24.39
C TRP A 187 -2.78 32.01 24.55
N SER A 188 -1.48 32.15 24.83
CA SER A 188 -0.74 33.39 24.74
C SER A 188 -0.53 33.81 23.29
N GLU A 189 -0.24 35.09 23.08
CA GLU A 189 0.11 35.58 21.73
C GLU A 189 1.39 34.93 21.21
N ALA A 190 2.33 34.58 22.09
CA ALA A 190 3.55 33.87 21.71
C ALA A 190 3.25 32.47 21.14
N GLU A 191 2.32 31.73 21.75
CA GLU A 191 1.87 30.42 21.24
C GLU A 191 1.15 30.56 19.90
N VAL A 192 0.25 31.55 19.76
CA VAL A 192 -0.41 31.82 18.48
C VAL A 192 0.61 32.20 17.40
N ASN A 193 1.62 33.00 17.75
CA ASN A 193 2.69 33.35 16.83
C ASN A 193 3.48 32.12 16.38
N LYS A 194 3.83 31.23 17.31
CA LYS A 194 4.61 30.02 17.02
C LYS A 194 3.80 28.99 16.22
N GLN A 195 2.55 28.75 16.58
CA GLN A 195 1.76 27.63 16.05
C GLN A 195 0.90 27.99 14.83
N ILE A 196 0.47 29.25 14.71
CA ILE A 196 -0.47 29.69 13.67
C ILE A 196 0.15 30.67 12.69
N LEU A 197 0.91 31.66 13.17
CA LEU A 197 1.44 32.73 12.33
C LEU A 197 2.85 32.44 11.80
N HIS A 198 3.54 31.45 12.34
CA HIS A 198 4.84 31.01 11.83
C HIS A 198 4.69 30.52 10.37
N ARG A 199 5.62 30.95 9.53
CA ARG A 199 5.75 30.52 8.14
C ARG A 199 7.13 29.96 7.94
N TYR A 200 7.18 28.78 7.33
CA TYR A 200 8.43 28.15 6.93
C TYR A 200 9.04 28.87 5.71
N SER A 201 10.36 28.83 5.60
CA SER A 201 11.08 29.23 4.40
C SER A 201 11.01 28.13 3.33
N PRO A 202 10.97 28.47 2.01
CA PRO A 202 11.10 27.50 0.92
C PRO A 202 12.34 26.61 0.99
N THR A 203 13.37 27.04 1.73
CA THR A 203 14.62 26.28 1.93
C THR A 203 14.57 25.29 3.08
N GLU A 204 13.62 25.44 4.00
CA GLU A 204 13.50 24.63 5.22
C GLU A 204 12.60 23.41 5.00
N VAL A 205 11.56 23.59 4.17
CA VAL A 205 10.57 22.56 3.90
C VAL A 205 10.57 22.17 2.44
N GLU A 206 10.34 20.90 2.15
CA GLU A 206 9.74 20.54 0.87
C GLU A 206 8.34 21.10 0.85
N HIS A 207 7.97 21.73 -0.24
CA HIS A 207 6.63 22.21 -0.40
C HIS A 207 6.24 22.12 -1.86
N THR A 208 4.96 22.15 -2.04
CA THR A 208 4.28 22.19 -3.30
C THR A 208 4.17 23.60 -3.87
N ALA A 209 3.84 23.72 -5.16
CA ALA A 209 3.82 25.00 -5.85
C ALA A 209 2.66 25.94 -5.47
N MET A 210 1.54 25.41 -4.95
CA MET A 210 0.32 26.16 -4.61
C MET A 210 -0.07 25.90 -3.16
N PHE A 211 -1.05 26.62 -2.60
CA PHE A 211 -1.68 26.36 -1.29
C PHE A 211 -2.90 25.43 -1.47
N ASP A 212 -3.08 24.43 -0.59
CA ASP A 212 -4.19 23.45 -0.66
C ASP A 212 -5.15 23.60 0.53
N ASP A 213 -6.29 24.23 0.28
CA ASP A 213 -7.35 24.39 1.26
C ASP A 213 -8.08 23.07 1.63
N LYS A 214 -7.69 21.95 1.02
CA LYS A 214 -8.21 20.61 1.31
C LYS A 214 -7.16 19.66 1.89
N SER A 215 -5.90 20.09 2.02
CA SER A 215 -4.83 19.28 2.61
C SER A 215 -5.28 18.78 3.97
N ILE A 216 -4.98 17.52 4.29
CA ILE A 216 -5.23 16.97 5.62
C ILE A 216 -4.47 17.74 6.71
N MET A 217 -3.39 18.44 6.35
CA MET A 217 -2.56 19.24 7.24
C MET A 217 -3.03 20.69 7.42
N ILE A 218 -4.16 21.09 6.82
CA ILE A 218 -4.75 22.42 7.04
C ILE A 218 -5.57 22.47 8.33
N TYR A 219 -5.47 23.57 9.07
CA TYR A 219 -6.44 23.85 10.14
C TYR A 219 -7.78 24.29 9.57
N PRO A 220 -8.91 23.94 10.22
CA PRO A 220 -10.17 24.59 9.94
C PRO A 220 -10.05 26.11 10.21
N ILE A 221 -10.19 26.92 9.17
CA ILE A 221 -10.08 28.39 9.28
C ILE A 221 -11.48 29.00 9.23
N ASP A 222 -11.84 29.69 10.33
CA ASP A 222 -13.09 30.44 10.43
C ASP A 222 -12.95 31.84 9.79
N PRO A 223 -13.92 32.29 8.96
CA PRO A 223 -13.94 33.64 8.39
C PRO A 223 -13.84 34.78 9.43
N TYR A 224 -14.18 34.52 10.70
CA TYR A 224 -14.00 35.46 11.80
C TYR A 224 -12.55 35.94 11.95
N VAL A 225 -11.56 35.06 11.71
CA VAL A 225 -10.14 35.33 11.94
C VAL A 225 -9.35 35.70 10.67
N VAL A 226 -9.99 35.78 9.51
CA VAL A 226 -9.34 36.09 8.20
C VAL A 226 -10.07 37.20 7.45
N LYS A 227 -9.35 38.01 6.66
CA LYS A 227 -9.92 39.22 6.02
C LYS A 227 -10.87 38.90 4.85
N ASP A 228 -10.50 37.98 3.97
CA ASP A 228 -11.16 37.80 2.67
C ASP A 228 -11.41 36.32 2.30
N ALA A 229 -11.34 35.40 3.26
CA ALA A 229 -11.33 33.97 2.96
C ALA A 229 -12.70 33.29 3.14
N LYS A 230 -12.99 32.36 2.23
CA LYS A 230 -14.02 31.34 2.38
C LYS A 230 -13.68 30.46 3.59
N ARG A 231 -14.69 30.03 4.34
CA ARG A 231 -14.51 29.05 5.43
C ARG A 231 -13.77 27.82 4.92
N ILE A 232 -12.64 27.46 5.54
CA ILE A 232 -11.95 26.20 5.28
C ILE A 232 -12.52 25.16 6.25
N PRO A 233 -13.25 24.14 5.78
CA PRO A 233 -13.80 23.11 6.64
C PRO A 233 -12.73 22.12 7.08
N LEU A 234 -13.10 21.24 8.01
CA LEU A 234 -12.27 20.10 8.37
C LEU A 234 -12.09 19.16 7.16
N PRO A 235 -10.86 18.80 6.78
CA PRO A 235 -10.60 17.81 5.73
C PRO A 235 -11.14 16.43 6.11
N LYS A 236 -11.55 15.63 5.11
CA LYS A 236 -12.12 14.29 5.34
C LYS A 236 -11.16 13.13 5.02
N GLY A 237 -9.99 13.44 4.47
CA GLY A 237 -9.00 12.48 4.00
C GLY A 237 -7.86 13.18 3.28
N LEU A 238 -6.88 12.39 2.81
CA LEU A 238 -5.73 12.89 2.04
C LEU A 238 -6.17 13.53 0.72
N SER A 239 -5.79 14.78 0.52
CA SER A 239 -5.97 15.50 -0.73
C SER A 239 -5.04 14.95 -1.82
N PRO A 240 -5.28 15.28 -3.11
CA PRO A 240 -4.31 14.99 -4.17
C PRO A 240 -2.92 15.62 -3.91
N GLY A 241 -2.87 16.80 -3.26
CA GLY A 241 -1.63 17.47 -2.89
C GLY A 241 -0.86 16.73 -1.80
N ASP A 242 -1.56 16.24 -0.76
CA ASP A 242 -0.96 15.44 0.31
C ASP A 242 -0.31 14.18 -0.25
N ARG A 243 -1.04 13.48 -1.13
CA ARG A 243 -0.58 12.23 -1.76
C ARG A 243 0.62 12.47 -2.65
N GLU A 244 0.63 13.57 -3.41
CA GLU A 244 1.73 13.88 -4.31
C GLU A 244 3.02 14.20 -3.53
N LEU A 245 2.95 15.10 -2.55
CA LEU A 245 4.13 15.45 -1.76
C LEU A 245 4.69 14.22 -1.04
N ILE A 246 3.83 13.47 -0.35
CA ILE A 246 4.31 12.35 0.46
C ILE A 246 4.89 11.22 -0.40
N ARG A 247 4.39 11.01 -1.62
CA ARG A 247 4.97 10.09 -2.61
C ARG A 247 6.34 10.54 -3.06
N GLN A 248 6.58 11.84 -3.20
CA GLN A 248 7.90 12.36 -3.57
C GLN A 248 8.88 12.26 -2.40
N CYS A 249 8.44 12.54 -1.17
CA CYS A 249 9.30 12.43 0.00
C CYS A 249 9.62 10.96 0.35
N TYR A 250 8.64 10.08 0.25
CA TYR A 250 8.76 8.64 0.52
C TYR A 250 8.45 7.83 -0.75
N PRO A 251 9.31 7.88 -1.77
CA PRO A 251 9.05 7.23 -3.04
C PRO A 251 9.01 5.72 -2.89
N ASN A 252 8.06 5.12 -3.58
CA ASN A 252 8.02 3.68 -3.74
C ASN A 252 9.21 3.21 -4.58
N PRO A 253 9.73 2.00 -4.35
CA PRO A 253 10.77 1.44 -5.19
C PRO A 253 10.32 1.44 -6.66
N GLU A 254 11.20 1.91 -7.55
CA GLU A 254 10.94 1.84 -8.98
C GLU A 254 11.30 0.47 -9.54
N ILE A 255 10.38 -0.12 -10.29
CA ILE A 255 10.59 -1.37 -11.03
C ILE A 255 10.33 -1.12 -12.52
N PRO A 256 11.24 -1.51 -13.43
CA PRO A 256 10.98 -1.41 -14.86
C PRO A 256 9.78 -2.25 -15.27
N GLU A 257 8.93 -1.72 -16.18
CA GLU A 257 7.79 -2.48 -16.76
C GLU A 257 8.22 -3.84 -17.32
N THR A 258 9.44 -3.94 -17.83
CA THR A 258 10.02 -5.14 -18.45
C THR A 258 10.18 -6.32 -17.49
N VAL A 259 10.19 -6.08 -16.18
CA VAL A 259 10.25 -7.15 -15.17
C VAL A 259 8.94 -7.96 -15.15
N GLY A 260 7.80 -7.29 -15.34
CA GLY A 260 6.47 -7.93 -15.40
C GLY A 260 5.98 -8.57 -14.09
N VAL A 261 6.74 -8.41 -12.99
CA VAL A 261 6.40 -8.96 -11.68
C VAL A 261 6.98 -8.12 -10.54
N PHE A 262 6.23 -8.01 -9.46
CA PHE A 262 6.56 -7.33 -8.21
C PHE A 262 6.49 -8.34 -7.07
N TYR A 263 7.46 -8.27 -6.16
CA TYR A 263 7.49 -9.04 -4.93
C TYR A 263 7.66 -8.10 -3.75
N SER A 264 6.98 -8.41 -2.65
CA SER A 264 7.00 -7.56 -1.47
C SER A 264 8.24 -7.72 -0.59
N TRP A 265 9.21 -8.53 -0.99
CA TRP A 265 10.50 -8.67 -0.32
C TRP A 265 11.64 -8.35 -1.29
N ASP A 266 12.76 -7.90 -0.73
CA ASP A 266 14.02 -7.78 -1.47
C ASP A 266 14.57 -9.19 -1.80
N TYR A 267 15.30 -9.33 -2.91
CA TYR A 267 15.98 -10.57 -3.30
C TYR A 267 17.00 -11.05 -2.24
N GLN A 268 17.36 -10.20 -1.27
CA GLN A 268 18.10 -10.56 -0.07
C GLN A 268 17.16 -11.19 0.99
N ARG A 269 16.77 -12.44 0.73
CA ARG A 269 15.87 -13.35 1.46
C ARG A 269 16.02 -13.47 3.00
N TRP A 270 16.96 -12.75 3.63
CA TRP A 270 17.38 -12.93 5.02
C TRP A 270 17.20 -11.68 5.90
N ARG A 271 16.73 -10.57 5.33
CA ARG A 271 16.27 -9.44 6.12
C ARG A 271 14.77 -9.57 6.29
N LEU A 272 14.33 -9.81 7.53
CA LEU A 272 12.95 -9.60 7.97
C LEU A 272 12.69 -8.08 7.97
N GLU A 273 12.71 -7.46 6.80
CA GLU A 273 12.12 -6.14 6.58
C GLU A 273 10.62 -6.37 6.33
N VAL A 274 9.75 -5.54 6.90
CA VAL A 274 8.31 -5.56 6.65
C VAL A 274 8.09 -5.56 5.14
N PRO A 275 7.16 -6.40 4.63
CA PRO A 275 6.97 -6.54 3.20
C PRO A 275 6.63 -5.20 2.56
N ARG A 276 7.47 -4.76 1.62
CA ARG A 276 7.21 -3.59 0.77
C ARG A 276 6.00 -3.91 -0.07
N ASN A 277 4.88 -3.31 0.27
CA ASN A 277 3.60 -3.71 -0.30
C ASN A 277 3.22 -2.92 -1.55
N ILE A 278 4.04 -1.95 -1.95
CA ILE A 278 3.80 -1.10 -3.10
C ILE A 278 5.11 -0.81 -3.85
N ALA A 279 5.04 -0.75 -5.18
CA ALA A 279 6.15 -0.33 -6.04
C ALA A 279 5.62 0.53 -7.19
N ARG A 280 6.46 1.46 -7.67
CA ARG A 280 6.19 2.24 -8.88
C ARG A 280 6.71 1.47 -10.08
N VAL A 281 5.80 1.07 -10.97
CA VAL A 281 6.17 0.51 -12.27
C VAL A 281 6.33 1.66 -13.25
N THR A 282 7.53 1.84 -13.79
CA THR A 282 7.83 2.91 -14.75
C THR A 282 7.85 2.35 -16.17
N PHE A 283 7.17 3.04 -17.08
CA PHE A 283 7.19 2.70 -18.50
C PHE A 283 8.49 3.19 -19.14
N PRO A 284 9.08 2.40 -20.06
CA PRO A 284 10.30 2.81 -20.77
C PRO A 284 10.07 4.03 -21.69
N ALA A 285 8.82 4.29 -22.08
CA ALA A 285 8.41 5.48 -22.81
C ALA A 285 6.98 5.86 -22.43
N THR A 286 6.65 7.15 -22.53
CA THR A 286 5.30 7.65 -22.30
C THR A 286 4.32 7.03 -23.29
N ALA A 287 3.34 6.28 -22.78
CA ALA A 287 2.29 5.64 -23.55
C ALA A 287 1.46 6.69 -24.32
N PRO A 288 0.92 6.36 -25.51
CA PRO A 288 0.12 7.30 -26.30
C PRO A 288 -1.20 7.68 -25.61
N VAL A 289 -1.83 6.71 -24.94
CA VAL A 289 -3.03 6.86 -24.12
C VAL A 289 -2.79 6.27 -22.74
N ARG A 290 -3.69 6.55 -21.78
CA ARG A 290 -3.64 5.90 -20.46
C ARG A 290 -3.96 4.40 -20.65
N PRO A 291 -3.04 3.47 -20.34
CA PRO A 291 -3.29 2.04 -20.53
C PRO A 291 -4.26 1.48 -19.47
N LYS A 292 -4.84 0.31 -19.74
CA LYS A 292 -5.55 -0.51 -18.74
C LYS A 292 -4.56 -1.54 -18.20
N ILE A 293 -4.48 -1.70 -16.89
CA ILE A 293 -3.52 -2.63 -16.26
C ILE A 293 -4.29 -3.76 -15.58
N ALA A 294 -4.12 -4.98 -16.07
CA ALA A 294 -4.60 -6.19 -15.40
C ALA A 294 -3.53 -6.65 -14.40
N VAL A 295 -3.90 -7.05 -13.19
CA VAL A 295 -2.95 -7.61 -12.21
C VAL A 295 -3.47 -8.88 -11.57
N ALA A 296 -2.56 -9.75 -11.15
CA ALA A 296 -2.89 -11.02 -10.54
C ALA A 296 -1.81 -11.47 -9.54
N LEU A 297 -2.22 -12.30 -8.58
CA LEU A 297 -1.34 -12.84 -7.55
C LEU A 297 -0.38 -13.89 -8.13
N VAL A 298 0.90 -13.71 -7.88
CA VAL A 298 1.93 -14.71 -8.18
C VAL A 298 2.48 -15.37 -6.93
N GLU A 299 2.40 -14.70 -5.77
CA GLU A 299 2.84 -15.25 -4.49
C GLU A 299 2.01 -14.75 -3.31
N PHE A 300 1.93 -15.59 -2.29
CA PHE A 300 1.57 -15.22 -0.93
C PHE A 300 2.22 -16.12 0.12
N ASP A 301 2.53 -15.55 1.29
CA ASP A 301 2.83 -16.20 2.56
C ASP A 301 2.00 -15.52 3.67
N LEU A 302 0.92 -16.19 4.07
CA LEU A 302 -0.04 -15.68 5.06
C LEU A 302 -0.02 -16.54 6.32
N HIS A 303 -0.01 -15.87 7.47
CA HIS A 303 -0.06 -16.53 8.77
C HIS A 303 -1.40 -17.23 9.00
N ARG A 304 -1.37 -18.50 9.41
CA ARG A 304 -2.58 -19.31 9.63
C ARG A 304 -3.48 -18.85 10.78
N GLY A 305 -2.95 -18.09 11.74
CA GLY A 305 -3.63 -17.87 13.03
C GLY A 305 -4.81 -16.91 12.98
N LYS A 306 -5.09 -16.33 11.82
CA LYS A 306 -6.08 -15.29 11.55
C LYS A 306 -6.68 -15.52 10.17
N ASP A 307 -7.87 -14.99 9.93
CA ASP A 307 -8.51 -15.07 8.61
C ASP A 307 -7.57 -14.51 7.54
N LEU A 308 -7.59 -15.13 6.37
CA LEU A 308 -6.64 -14.87 5.30
C LEU A 308 -7.26 -13.90 4.31
N ARG A 309 -6.86 -12.63 4.40
CA ARG A 309 -7.39 -11.55 3.57
C ARG A 309 -6.28 -10.90 2.79
N MET A 310 -6.33 -11.02 1.47
CA MET A 310 -5.33 -10.37 0.62
C MET A 310 -5.89 -10.00 -0.75
N MET A 311 -5.32 -8.96 -1.34
CA MET A 311 -5.54 -8.66 -2.75
C MET A 311 -4.35 -7.91 -3.34
N THR A 312 -4.21 -7.98 -4.66
CA THR A 312 -3.38 -7.05 -5.42
C THR A 312 -4.22 -6.04 -6.19
N ASP A 313 -3.69 -4.83 -6.33
CA ASP A 313 -4.34 -3.76 -7.07
C ASP A 313 -3.34 -2.84 -7.77
N VAL A 314 -3.85 -1.92 -8.58
CA VAL A 314 -3.08 -0.83 -9.20
C VAL A 314 -3.73 0.51 -8.92
N GLU A 315 -2.90 1.52 -8.71
CA GLU A 315 -3.34 2.90 -8.55
C GLU A 315 -2.48 3.87 -9.38
N ASP A 316 -2.98 5.10 -9.53
CA ASP A 316 -2.35 6.18 -10.30
C ASP A 316 -1.83 5.76 -11.68
N VAL A 317 -2.65 5.02 -12.44
CA VAL A 317 -2.29 4.66 -13.81
C VAL A 317 -2.20 5.94 -14.65
N THR A 318 -0.98 6.31 -15.04
CA THR A 318 -0.69 7.42 -15.92
C THR A 318 -0.16 6.91 -17.26
N ARG A 319 0.26 7.83 -18.12
CA ARG A 319 0.94 7.50 -19.37
C ARG A 319 2.41 7.15 -19.15
N GLU A 320 2.95 7.28 -17.95
CA GLU A 320 4.38 7.09 -17.65
C GLU A 320 4.64 5.91 -16.71
N GLY A 321 3.59 5.42 -16.05
CA GLY A 321 3.70 4.31 -15.12
C GLY A 321 2.43 4.13 -14.31
N PHE A 322 2.53 3.31 -13.28
CA PHE A 322 1.48 3.06 -12.31
C PHE A 322 2.09 2.54 -11.01
N HIS A 323 1.33 2.55 -9.92
CA HIS A 323 1.73 1.86 -8.70
C HIS A 323 1.07 0.49 -8.65
N ILE A 324 1.86 -0.55 -8.44
CA ILE A 324 1.36 -1.89 -8.14
C ILE A 324 1.40 -2.11 -6.64
N ARG A 325 0.36 -2.75 -6.10
CA ARG A 325 0.23 -2.97 -4.67
C ARG A 325 -0.24 -4.38 -4.34
N THR A 326 0.28 -4.93 -3.24
CA THR A 326 -0.29 -6.06 -2.50
C THR A 326 -0.77 -5.55 -1.15
N LYS A 327 -1.92 -5.99 -0.67
CA LYS A 327 -2.43 -5.54 0.64
C LYS A 327 -3.17 -6.65 1.36
N THR A 328 -3.07 -6.63 2.67
CA THR A 328 -4.00 -7.31 3.58
C THR A 328 -4.83 -6.28 4.33
N TRP A 329 -5.87 -6.74 5.01
CA TRP A 329 -6.69 -5.90 5.88
C TRP A 329 -7.13 -6.67 7.13
N ASP A 330 -7.72 -5.92 8.06
CA ASP A 330 -8.06 -6.35 9.41
C ASP A 330 -6.85 -6.95 10.14
N ASP A 331 -7.00 -8.12 10.78
CA ASP A 331 -5.96 -8.76 11.58
C ASP A 331 -5.13 -9.79 10.82
N SER A 332 -5.18 -9.76 9.49
CA SER A 332 -4.48 -10.73 8.64
C SER A 332 -2.98 -10.40 8.58
N ILE A 333 -2.14 -11.37 8.91
CA ILE A 333 -0.68 -11.20 8.90
C ILE A 333 -0.12 -11.79 7.60
N MET A 334 0.52 -10.93 6.80
CA MET A 334 1.22 -11.30 5.57
C MET A 334 2.72 -11.14 5.76
N TYR A 335 3.45 -12.23 5.55
CA TYR A 335 4.92 -12.20 5.52
C TYR A 335 5.43 -11.78 4.15
N SER A 336 4.67 -12.12 3.10
CA SER A 336 5.10 -12.01 1.71
C SER A 336 3.87 -12.00 0.79
N ALA A 337 3.84 -11.12 -0.22
CA ALA A 337 3.06 -11.33 -1.44
C ALA A 337 3.80 -10.92 -2.72
N GLY A 338 3.30 -11.39 -3.86
CA GLY A 338 3.78 -10.97 -5.17
C GLY A 338 2.63 -10.81 -6.16
N ALA A 339 2.80 -9.87 -7.10
CA ALA A 339 1.83 -9.58 -8.13
C ALA A 339 2.50 -9.41 -9.50
N MET A 340 1.88 -9.97 -10.55
CA MET A 340 2.24 -9.68 -11.93
C MET A 340 1.26 -8.68 -12.53
N TRP A 341 1.69 -8.00 -13.59
CA TRP A 341 0.84 -7.10 -14.35
C TRP A 341 0.88 -7.37 -15.84
N PHE A 342 -0.23 -7.06 -16.49
CA PHE A 342 -0.37 -7.03 -17.93
C PHE A 342 -0.85 -5.65 -18.36
N LYS A 343 -0.10 -5.00 -19.26
CA LYS A 343 -0.43 -3.67 -19.79
C LYS A 343 -1.20 -3.82 -21.10
N GLN A 344 -2.48 -3.43 -21.10
CA GLN A 344 -3.28 -3.26 -22.32
C GLN A 344 -3.07 -1.83 -22.84
N ASP A 345 -2.28 -1.72 -23.92
CA ASP A 345 -1.91 -0.43 -24.53
C ASP A 345 -3.07 0.29 -25.21
N ASP A 346 -4.03 -0.45 -25.74
CA ASP A 346 -5.27 0.07 -26.33
C ASP A 346 -6.49 -0.41 -25.54
N PRO A 347 -6.94 0.35 -24.51
CA PRO A 347 -8.12 0.02 -23.73
C PRO A 347 -9.43 -0.06 -24.53
N GLY A 348 -9.48 0.56 -25.72
CA GLY A 348 -10.64 0.54 -26.60
C GLY A 348 -10.64 -0.63 -27.59
N SER A 349 -9.64 -1.51 -27.53
CA SER A 349 -9.56 -2.66 -28.43
C SER A 349 -10.71 -3.64 -28.19
N ASN A 350 -11.48 -3.92 -29.24
CA ASN A 350 -12.47 -5.00 -29.23
C ASN A 350 -11.87 -6.38 -29.51
N THR A 351 -10.55 -6.46 -29.76
CA THR A 351 -9.82 -7.71 -29.99
C THR A 351 -9.04 -8.18 -28.78
N PHE A 352 -8.96 -7.35 -27.74
CA PHE A 352 -8.28 -7.63 -26.48
C PHE A 352 -8.95 -6.85 -25.37
N GLN A 353 -9.48 -7.53 -24.36
CA GLN A 353 -10.16 -6.91 -23.22
C GLN A 353 -9.72 -7.57 -21.93
N ALA A 354 -9.69 -6.81 -20.84
CA ALA A 354 -9.41 -7.33 -19.51
C ALA A 354 -10.38 -6.73 -18.51
N GLY A 355 -10.67 -7.42 -17.42
CA GLY A 355 -11.56 -6.93 -16.39
C GLY A 355 -11.40 -7.66 -15.07
N ILE A 356 -12.25 -7.27 -14.12
CA ILE A 356 -12.23 -7.77 -12.75
C ILE A 356 -13.65 -8.19 -12.40
N LEU A 357 -13.78 -9.32 -11.70
CA LEU A 357 -14.98 -9.66 -10.97
C LEU A 357 -14.63 -9.73 -9.49
N ASP A 358 -15.43 -9.04 -8.67
CA ASP A 358 -15.32 -9.05 -7.22
C ASP A 358 -16.64 -9.54 -6.61
N THR A 359 -16.58 -10.57 -5.78
CA THR A 359 -17.78 -11.16 -5.19
C THR A 359 -18.42 -10.29 -4.10
N ASP A 360 -17.67 -9.32 -3.55
CA ASP A 360 -18.19 -8.43 -2.50
C ASP A 360 -19.27 -7.47 -3.02
N ASP A 361 -19.19 -7.11 -4.31
CA ASP A 361 -20.11 -6.17 -4.95
C ASP A 361 -21.55 -6.71 -5.12
N GLN A 362 -21.75 -8.02 -4.86
CA GLN A 362 -22.95 -8.75 -5.31
C GLN A 362 -23.59 -9.62 -4.21
N SER A 363 -23.14 -9.55 -2.95
CA SER A 363 -23.75 -10.26 -1.80
C SER A 363 -23.98 -11.77 -2.02
N TYR A 364 -22.99 -12.48 -2.58
CA TYR A 364 -23.11 -13.92 -2.87
C TYR A 364 -23.12 -14.82 -1.63
N ASP A 365 -23.87 -15.93 -1.66
CA ASP A 365 -23.68 -17.06 -0.74
C ASP A 365 -22.56 -17.98 -1.27
N LEU A 366 -21.33 -17.69 -0.83
CA LEU A 366 -20.09 -18.32 -1.29
C LEU A 366 -19.88 -19.77 -0.78
N ARG A 367 -20.87 -20.40 -0.15
CA ARG A 367 -20.78 -21.77 0.39
C ARG A 367 -20.75 -22.86 -0.69
N ASN A 368 -20.89 -22.50 -1.97
CA ASN A 368 -20.85 -23.41 -3.12
C ASN A 368 -20.07 -22.77 -4.29
N SER A 369 -19.78 -23.56 -5.32
CA SER A 369 -19.21 -23.04 -6.57
C SER A 369 -20.13 -21.96 -7.17
N ILE A 370 -19.57 -20.78 -7.41
CA ILE A 370 -20.24 -19.67 -8.07
C ILE A 370 -19.99 -19.76 -9.57
N LYS A 371 -21.04 -19.48 -10.35
CA LYS A 371 -21.00 -19.34 -11.81
C LYS A 371 -21.59 -17.98 -12.16
N GLU A 372 -20.76 -17.06 -12.61
CA GLU A 372 -21.18 -15.73 -13.02
C GLU A 372 -20.99 -15.52 -14.51
N ASN A 373 -21.98 -14.93 -15.16
CA ASN A 373 -21.85 -14.49 -16.54
C ASN A 373 -21.19 -13.11 -16.56
N VAL A 374 -20.00 -13.04 -17.15
CA VAL A 374 -19.23 -11.82 -17.33
C VAL A 374 -19.43 -11.33 -18.76
N SER A 375 -19.95 -10.12 -18.93
CA SER A 375 -20.07 -9.47 -20.23
C SER A 375 -18.76 -8.78 -20.62
N PHE A 376 -18.44 -8.81 -21.91
CA PHE A 376 -17.37 -7.98 -22.48
C PHE A 376 -17.85 -6.54 -22.67
N ASP A 377 -16.91 -5.58 -22.61
CA ASP A 377 -17.20 -4.16 -22.86
C ASP A 377 -17.72 -3.98 -24.30
N GLU A 378 -17.14 -4.70 -25.24
CA GLU A 378 -17.64 -4.85 -26.61
C GLU A 378 -17.64 -6.33 -27.05
N ALA A 379 -18.60 -6.73 -27.88
CA ALA A 379 -18.62 -8.08 -28.41
C ALA A 379 -17.48 -8.33 -29.42
N PHE A 380 -16.81 -9.47 -29.30
CA PHE A 380 -15.82 -9.95 -30.24
C PHE A 380 -16.47 -10.41 -31.56
N GLN A 381 -15.66 -10.52 -32.62
CA GLN A 381 -16.14 -11.05 -33.91
C GLN A 381 -16.44 -12.55 -33.84
N SER A 382 -15.69 -13.28 -33.01
CA SER A 382 -15.86 -14.70 -32.71
C SER A 382 -15.56 -14.95 -31.23
N PRO A 383 -16.01 -16.07 -30.62
CA PRO A 383 -15.70 -16.37 -29.23
C PRO A 383 -14.19 -16.28 -28.94
N PRO A 384 -13.74 -15.38 -28.05
CA PRO A 384 -12.33 -15.18 -27.78
C PRO A 384 -11.73 -16.31 -26.94
N LYS A 385 -10.41 -16.30 -26.75
CA LYS A 385 -9.80 -17.04 -25.65
C LYS A 385 -9.88 -16.21 -24.38
N VAL A 386 -10.35 -16.82 -23.29
CA VAL A 386 -10.39 -16.20 -21.97
C VAL A 386 -9.45 -16.93 -21.02
N VAL A 387 -8.66 -16.18 -20.27
CA VAL A 387 -7.80 -16.66 -19.19
C VAL A 387 -8.12 -15.92 -17.90
N VAL A 388 -8.15 -16.63 -16.78
CA VAL A 388 -8.54 -16.10 -15.47
C VAL A 388 -7.45 -16.35 -14.44
N PHE A 389 -7.31 -15.42 -13.51
CA PHE A 389 -6.31 -15.43 -12.45
C PHE A 389 -6.93 -14.95 -11.14
N LEU A 390 -6.42 -15.46 -10.02
CA LEU A 390 -6.74 -14.92 -8.70
C LEU A 390 -6.06 -13.56 -8.52
N ARG A 391 -6.86 -12.57 -8.14
CA ARG A 391 -6.41 -11.22 -7.76
C ARG A 391 -6.41 -11.03 -6.24
N GLY A 392 -7.32 -11.71 -5.55
CA GLY A 392 -7.48 -11.59 -4.10
C GLY A 392 -8.51 -12.56 -3.56
N PHE A 393 -8.54 -12.70 -2.24
CA PHE A 393 -9.49 -13.54 -1.53
C PHE A 393 -9.63 -13.13 -0.05
N HIS A 394 -10.74 -13.54 0.55
CA HIS A 394 -10.98 -13.56 1.99
C HIS A 394 -11.44 -14.96 2.38
N LEU A 395 -10.60 -15.67 3.15
CA LEU A 395 -10.86 -17.02 3.63
C LEU A 395 -10.87 -17.06 5.16
N GLY A 396 -11.76 -17.86 5.74
CA GLY A 396 -11.70 -18.19 7.17
C GLY A 396 -10.47 -19.03 7.49
N HIS A 397 -9.90 -18.85 8.68
CA HIS A 397 -8.63 -19.48 9.07
C HIS A 397 -8.74 -20.90 9.65
N ASP A 398 -9.93 -21.29 10.09
CA ASP A 398 -10.16 -22.47 10.93
C ASP A 398 -10.50 -23.74 10.14
N THR A 399 -10.33 -23.70 8.82
CA THR A 399 -10.64 -24.80 7.89
C THR A 399 -9.60 -24.87 6.78
N ASP A 400 -9.42 -26.04 6.18
CA ASP A 400 -8.59 -26.20 4.98
C ASP A 400 -9.07 -25.25 3.85
N TRP A 401 -8.10 -24.74 3.09
CA TRP A 401 -8.30 -23.70 2.09
C TRP A 401 -8.18 -24.27 0.69
N GLU A 402 -9.30 -24.33 -0.02
CA GLU A 402 -9.40 -24.75 -1.42
C GLU A 402 -10.17 -23.68 -2.21
N LEU A 403 -9.51 -23.10 -3.21
CA LEU A 403 -10.06 -22.09 -4.09
C LEU A 403 -9.51 -22.27 -5.50
N SER A 404 -10.38 -22.24 -6.50
CA SER A 404 -9.99 -22.24 -7.91
C SER A 404 -10.90 -21.38 -8.76
N VAL A 405 -10.32 -20.79 -9.81
CA VAL A 405 -11.05 -20.01 -10.81
C VAL A 405 -10.81 -20.58 -12.20
N THR A 406 -11.89 -20.81 -12.93
CA THR A 406 -11.87 -21.36 -14.30
C THR A 406 -12.88 -20.65 -15.18
N THR A 407 -12.78 -20.86 -16.48
CA THR A 407 -13.78 -20.41 -17.46
C THR A 407 -14.69 -21.57 -17.85
N GLY A 408 -15.97 -21.28 -18.00
CA GLY A 408 -17.00 -22.17 -18.54
C GLY A 408 -17.24 -21.89 -20.03
N ALA A 409 -18.51 -21.73 -20.42
CA ALA A 409 -18.86 -21.34 -21.79
C ALA A 409 -18.30 -19.95 -22.13
N VAL A 410 -17.79 -19.80 -23.35
CA VAL A 410 -17.28 -18.52 -23.87
C VAL A 410 -18.02 -18.23 -25.16
N GLU A 411 -18.69 -17.10 -25.20
CA GLU A 411 -19.43 -16.59 -26.35
C GLU A 411 -18.80 -15.27 -26.82
N LYS A 412 -19.34 -14.68 -27.87
CA LYS A 412 -18.79 -13.43 -28.44
C LYS A 412 -18.98 -12.20 -27.53
N ASP A 413 -20.00 -12.21 -26.67
CA ASP A 413 -20.43 -11.08 -25.83
C ASP A 413 -20.16 -11.29 -24.34
N GLY A 414 -19.68 -12.47 -23.96
CA GLY A 414 -19.30 -12.76 -22.58
C GLY A 414 -18.81 -14.19 -22.37
N PHE A 415 -18.60 -14.54 -21.10
CA PHE A 415 -18.22 -15.88 -20.69
C PHE A 415 -18.75 -16.21 -19.29
N GLU A 416 -18.86 -17.50 -18.98
CA GLU A 416 -19.12 -17.98 -17.63
C GLU A 416 -17.80 -18.04 -16.84
N LEU A 417 -17.70 -17.28 -15.76
CA LEU A 417 -16.64 -17.40 -14.76
C LEU A 417 -17.09 -18.38 -13.67
N CYS A 418 -16.27 -19.41 -13.43
CA CYS A 418 -16.50 -20.38 -12.37
C CYS A 418 -15.53 -20.13 -11.21
N ILE A 419 -16.04 -19.85 -10.01
CA ILE A 419 -15.27 -19.76 -8.77
C ILE A 419 -15.66 -20.95 -7.91
N SER A 420 -14.75 -21.88 -7.67
CA SER A 420 -15.01 -23.09 -6.87
C SER A 420 -14.23 -23.05 -5.56
N CYS A 421 -14.88 -23.42 -4.46
CA CYS A 421 -14.25 -23.61 -3.16
C CYS A 421 -14.49 -25.02 -2.62
N GLY A 422 -13.59 -25.49 -1.76
CA GLY A 422 -13.74 -26.78 -1.09
C GLY A 422 -14.89 -26.79 -0.09
N PRO A 423 -15.47 -27.97 0.23
CA PRO A 423 -16.67 -28.07 1.07
C PRO A 423 -16.46 -27.59 2.51
N GLN A 424 -15.22 -27.56 2.99
CA GLN A 424 -14.87 -27.04 4.31
C GLN A 424 -14.40 -25.59 4.25
N THR A 425 -14.01 -25.09 3.07
CA THR A 425 -13.42 -23.77 2.92
C THR A 425 -14.47 -22.69 3.15
N LYS A 426 -14.24 -21.84 4.14
CA LYS A 426 -15.05 -20.64 4.38
C LYS A 426 -14.59 -19.52 3.47
N LEU A 427 -15.18 -19.42 2.29
CA LEU A 427 -14.93 -18.32 1.35
C LEU A 427 -15.88 -17.15 1.65
N TYR A 428 -15.33 -15.96 1.91
CA TYR A 428 -16.10 -14.73 2.13
C TYR A 428 -15.96 -13.72 1.00
N ARG A 429 -14.87 -13.78 0.23
CA ARG A 429 -14.65 -12.96 -0.96
C ARG A 429 -13.66 -13.65 -1.90
N ALA A 430 -13.91 -13.60 -3.19
CA ALA A 430 -12.96 -13.92 -4.24
C ALA A 430 -12.90 -12.75 -5.23
N ILE A 431 -11.69 -12.40 -5.65
CA ILE A 431 -11.46 -11.36 -6.65
C ILE A 431 -10.69 -11.98 -7.80
N VAL A 432 -11.23 -11.86 -9.00
CA VAL A 432 -10.72 -12.53 -10.20
C VAL A 432 -10.40 -11.50 -11.25
N THR A 433 -9.17 -11.55 -11.78
CA THR A 433 -8.81 -10.82 -13.00
C THR A 433 -8.98 -11.74 -14.19
N TRP A 434 -9.63 -11.26 -15.25
CA TRP A 434 -9.78 -11.98 -16.51
C TRP A 434 -9.17 -11.19 -17.67
N ILE A 435 -8.68 -11.93 -18.67
CA ILE A 435 -8.17 -11.39 -19.94
C ILE A 435 -8.82 -12.20 -21.07
N ALA A 436 -9.42 -11.51 -22.02
CA ALA A 436 -10.02 -12.07 -23.23
C ALA A 436 -9.31 -11.51 -24.48
N TYR A 437 -8.99 -12.37 -25.44
CA TYR A 437 -8.36 -11.93 -26.68
C TYR A 437 -8.80 -12.78 -27.88
N ASP A 438 -8.93 -12.15 -29.05
CA ASP A 438 -9.17 -12.86 -30.31
C ASP A 438 -7.84 -13.42 -30.84
N PRO A 439 -7.67 -14.76 -30.91
CA PRO A 439 -6.44 -15.38 -31.42
C PRO A 439 -6.15 -15.05 -32.89
N SER A 440 -7.16 -14.69 -33.68
CA SER A 440 -7.04 -14.36 -35.10
C SER A 440 -6.40 -12.99 -35.29
N ASN A 441 -6.80 -12.01 -34.47
CA ASN A 441 -6.23 -10.66 -34.46
C ASN A 441 -4.95 -10.57 -33.62
N ASN A 442 -4.77 -11.47 -32.66
CA ASN A 442 -3.62 -11.51 -31.76
C ASN A 442 -2.85 -12.84 -31.89
N PRO A 443 -2.31 -13.20 -33.07
CA PRO A 443 -1.65 -14.48 -33.31
C PRO A 443 -0.32 -14.65 -32.54
N ASN A 444 0.17 -13.58 -31.90
CA ASN A 444 1.36 -13.56 -31.06
C ASN A 444 1.03 -13.81 -29.57
N ILE A 445 -0.23 -14.05 -29.22
CA ILE A 445 -0.67 -14.26 -27.83
C ILE A 445 -1.17 -15.70 -27.63
N PHE A 446 -0.64 -16.36 -26.60
CA PHE A 446 -0.99 -17.74 -26.24
C PHE A 446 -1.28 -17.84 -24.75
N SER A 447 -2.39 -18.47 -24.39
CA SER A 447 -2.73 -18.75 -22.99
C SER A 447 -2.87 -20.23 -22.70
N GLY A 448 -2.78 -20.59 -21.42
CA GLY A 448 -3.04 -21.93 -20.93
C GLY A 448 -3.00 -22.01 -19.42
N THR A 449 -3.10 -23.23 -18.89
CA THR A 449 -3.11 -23.50 -17.45
C THR A 449 -2.18 -24.66 -17.10
N VAL A 450 -1.61 -24.61 -15.91
CA VAL A 450 -0.81 -25.66 -15.30
C VAL A 450 -1.43 -25.98 -13.96
N ASN A 451 -1.76 -27.25 -13.73
CA ASN A 451 -2.27 -27.74 -12.44
C ASN A 451 -1.36 -28.86 -11.93
N ALA A 452 -1.19 -28.92 -10.61
CA ALA A 452 -0.42 -29.94 -9.92
C ALA A 452 -1.20 -30.45 -8.72
N VAL A 453 -1.16 -31.76 -8.49
CA VAL A 453 -1.59 -32.39 -7.24
C VAL A 453 -0.39 -32.71 -6.36
N LYS A 454 -0.63 -33.06 -5.10
CA LYS A 454 0.38 -33.29 -4.06
C LYS A 454 1.53 -34.19 -4.51
N GLU A 455 1.23 -35.28 -5.21
CA GLU A 455 2.21 -36.25 -5.70
C GLU A 455 3.16 -35.67 -6.76
N ASN A 456 2.78 -34.55 -7.39
CA ASN A 456 3.62 -33.89 -8.39
C ASN A 456 4.64 -32.92 -7.78
N PHE A 457 4.63 -32.70 -6.46
CA PHE A 457 5.59 -31.87 -5.75
C PHE A 457 6.73 -32.72 -5.20
N TYR A 458 7.96 -32.39 -5.59
CA TYR A 458 9.16 -33.03 -5.07
C TYR A 458 9.95 -32.05 -4.18
N GLU A 459 10.61 -32.58 -3.15
CA GLU A 459 11.49 -31.81 -2.28
C GLU A 459 12.80 -31.51 -3.01
N THR A 460 13.25 -30.25 -2.96
CA THR A 460 14.58 -29.89 -3.46
C THR A 460 15.59 -29.94 -2.30
N SER A 461 16.61 -30.78 -2.42
CA SER A 461 17.74 -30.77 -1.49
C SER A 461 18.58 -29.49 -1.67
N SER A 462 18.82 -28.77 -0.56
CA SER A 462 19.79 -27.68 -0.34
C SER A 462 19.64 -26.36 -1.11
N THR A 463 19.12 -25.33 -0.44
CA THR A 463 19.73 -23.97 -0.34
C THR A 463 19.45 -23.23 0.98
N GLY A 464 18.83 -23.87 1.98
CA GLY A 464 18.75 -23.34 3.34
C GLY A 464 18.48 -24.50 4.31
N GLY A 465 19.25 -24.62 5.39
CA GLY A 465 18.93 -25.59 6.43
C GLY A 465 17.60 -25.24 7.11
N GLY A 466 16.81 -26.22 7.55
CA GLY A 466 15.58 -25.97 8.30
C GLY A 466 14.41 -25.38 7.49
N ARG A 467 13.60 -24.52 8.12
CA ARG A 467 12.25 -24.06 7.71
C ARG A 467 12.12 -23.45 6.30
N ASP A 468 13.21 -23.20 5.59
CA ASP A 468 13.23 -22.63 4.23
C ASP A 468 13.25 -23.66 3.08
N ALA A 469 13.29 -24.96 3.40
CA ALA A 469 13.21 -26.00 2.40
C ALA A 469 11.89 -25.91 1.58
N ARG A 470 11.99 -26.05 0.25
CA ARG A 470 10.87 -25.89 -0.68
C ARG A 470 10.49 -27.20 -1.37
N ARG A 471 9.19 -27.33 -1.65
CA ARG A 471 8.62 -28.31 -2.58
C ARG A 471 8.28 -27.61 -3.88
N ILE A 472 8.63 -28.23 -5.00
CA ILE A 472 8.46 -27.63 -6.32
C ILE A 472 7.76 -28.61 -7.24
N HIS A 473 6.72 -28.14 -7.93
CA HIS A 473 6.22 -28.75 -9.16
C HIS A 473 6.75 -27.97 -10.36
N ARG A 474 7.21 -28.65 -11.40
CA ARG A 474 7.73 -28.02 -12.63
C ARG A 474 7.02 -28.58 -13.86
N LYS A 475 6.37 -27.70 -14.63
CA LYS A 475 5.77 -28.05 -15.92
C LYS A 475 6.48 -27.30 -17.04
N THR A 476 7.05 -28.05 -17.98
CA THR A 476 7.62 -27.48 -19.22
C THR A 476 6.53 -27.27 -20.25
N ILE A 477 6.44 -26.05 -20.79
CA ILE A 477 5.57 -25.68 -21.91
C ILE A 477 6.43 -25.54 -23.16
N ASN A 478 6.00 -26.17 -24.25
CA ASN A 478 6.69 -26.14 -25.53
C ASN A 478 5.86 -25.36 -26.55
N LEU A 479 6.35 -24.20 -26.95
CA LEU A 479 5.64 -23.26 -27.81
C LEU A 479 5.64 -23.70 -29.29
N ARG A 480 6.62 -24.51 -29.74
CA ARG A 480 6.66 -25.02 -31.14
C ARG A 480 5.43 -25.84 -31.51
N LYS A 481 4.82 -26.51 -30.54
CA LYS A 481 3.58 -27.28 -30.74
C LYS A 481 2.36 -26.38 -30.93
N GLN A 482 2.44 -25.13 -30.48
CA GLN A 482 1.35 -24.17 -30.57
C GLN A 482 1.50 -23.22 -31.76
N ARG A 483 2.71 -23.11 -32.34
CA ARG A 483 2.97 -22.37 -33.59
C ARG A 483 4.07 -23.03 -34.43
N PRO A 484 3.72 -23.85 -35.45
CA PRO A 484 4.69 -24.33 -36.42
C PRO A 484 5.21 -23.15 -37.25
N GLY A 485 6.46 -22.71 -37.04
CA GLY A 485 7.13 -21.70 -37.89
C GLY A 485 7.67 -20.45 -37.18
N CYS A 486 7.39 -20.25 -35.89
CA CYS A 486 8.11 -19.26 -35.09
C CYS A 486 9.34 -19.92 -34.46
N THR A 487 10.50 -19.58 -34.99
CA THR A 487 11.81 -19.91 -34.41
C THR A 487 12.55 -18.60 -34.17
N GLY A 488 13.06 -18.37 -32.96
CA GLY A 488 13.93 -17.22 -32.66
C GLY A 488 13.23 -15.91 -32.24
N SER A 489 11.98 -15.98 -31.79
CA SER A 489 11.25 -14.80 -31.30
C SER A 489 11.43 -14.64 -29.79
N LYS A 490 11.82 -13.44 -29.33
CA LYS A 490 11.72 -13.10 -27.90
C LYS A 490 10.25 -13.17 -27.50
N PHE A 491 9.98 -13.65 -26.28
CA PHE A 491 8.62 -13.70 -25.75
C PHE A 491 8.64 -13.36 -24.27
N ARG A 492 7.55 -12.82 -23.75
CA ARG A 492 7.28 -12.67 -22.31
C ARG A 492 6.26 -13.69 -21.86
N VAL A 493 6.35 -14.09 -20.59
CA VAL A 493 5.40 -15.01 -19.96
C VAL A 493 4.88 -14.31 -18.72
N TYR A 494 3.57 -14.18 -18.65
CA TYR A 494 2.84 -13.72 -17.48
C TYR A 494 2.12 -14.95 -16.92
N ALA A 495 2.57 -15.45 -15.77
CA ALA A 495 1.92 -16.58 -15.10
C ALA A 495 1.54 -16.16 -13.68
N ALA A 496 0.32 -16.52 -13.27
CA ALA A 496 -0.22 -16.19 -11.96
C ALA A 496 -1.14 -17.29 -11.46
N ILE A 497 -1.39 -17.28 -10.16
CA ILE A 497 -2.15 -18.30 -9.46
C ILE A 497 -3.60 -18.29 -9.99
N ASN A 498 -4.15 -19.47 -10.27
CA ASN A 498 -5.57 -19.64 -10.56
C ASN A 498 -6.25 -20.66 -9.64
N ALA A 499 -5.47 -21.46 -8.90
CA ALA A 499 -6.00 -22.45 -7.98
C ALA A 499 -5.01 -22.80 -6.86
N PHE A 500 -5.54 -23.19 -5.70
CA PHE A 500 -4.76 -23.80 -4.63
C PHE A 500 -5.67 -24.63 -3.70
N HIS A 501 -5.09 -25.67 -3.09
CA HIS A 501 -5.69 -26.44 -2.01
C HIS A 501 -4.63 -26.77 -0.95
N PHE A 502 -4.80 -26.23 0.26
CA PHE A 502 -3.84 -26.31 1.36
C PHE A 502 -4.54 -26.60 2.69
N SER A 503 -3.86 -27.31 3.59
CA SER A 503 -4.37 -27.46 4.95
C SER A 503 -4.14 -26.23 5.81
N CYS A 504 -5.06 -25.97 6.76
CA CYS A 504 -4.92 -24.91 7.75
C CYS A 504 -3.92 -25.20 8.87
N ALA A 505 -3.26 -26.37 8.86
CA ALA A 505 -2.28 -26.77 9.86
C ALA A 505 -1.02 -25.88 9.91
N ASP A 506 -0.69 -25.17 8.83
CA ASP A 506 0.46 -24.27 8.73
C ASP A 506 0.12 -23.05 7.85
N ASN A 507 1.02 -22.08 7.72
CA ASN A 507 0.82 -20.88 6.89
C ASN A 507 0.52 -21.24 5.43
N LEU A 508 -0.44 -20.51 4.84
CA LEU A 508 -0.79 -20.60 3.43
C LEU A 508 0.31 -19.97 2.58
N ARG A 509 0.99 -20.80 1.78
CA ARG A 509 2.22 -20.42 1.09
C ARG A 509 2.29 -21.01 -0.32
N LEU A 510 2.26 -20.16 -1.33
CA LEU A 510 2.37 -20.54 -2.74
C LEU A 510 3.09 -19.46 -3.54
N HIS A 511 4.01 -19.87 -4.41
CA HIS A 511 4.73 -19.00 -5.33
C HIS A 511 4.74 -19.60 -6.74
N VAL A 512 4.28 -18.83 -7.71
CA VAL A 512 4.33 -19.14 -9.15
C VAL A 512 5.51 -18.40 -9.76
N GLU A 513 6.42 -19.15 -10.37
CA GLU A 513 7.59 -18.60 -11.05
C GLU A 513 7.69 -19.14 -12.48
N THR A 514 8.20 -18.31 -13.39
CA THR A 514 8.49 -18.72 -14.76
C THR A 514 9.99 -18.74 -15.00
N GLU A 515 10.51 -19.88 -15.48
CA GLU A 515 11.90 -19.99 -15.92
C GLU A 515 11.96 -20.10 -17.45
N LYS A 516 12.76 -19.25 -18.09
CA LYS A 516 13.17 -19.44 -19.49
C LYS A 516 14.55 -20.09 -19.49
N ASN A 517 14.76 -21.06 -20.38
CA ASN A 517 16.08 -21.65 -20.54
C ASN A 517 16.81 -20.85 -21.63
N ASN A 518 17.92 -20.20 -21.29
CA ASN A 518 18.62 -19.29 -22.21
C ASN A 518 19.05 -19.97 -23.52
N ASP A 519 19.20 -21.30 -23.52
CA ASP A 519 19.60 -22.09 -24.70
C ASP A 519 18.41 -22.65 -25.51
N GLN A 520 17.15 -22.42 -25.10
CA GLN A 520 15.96 -22.93 -25.79
C GLN A 520 14.88 -21.86 -25.97
N GLU A 521 14.95 -21.15 -27.10
CA GLU A 521 14.10 -19.99 -27.48
C GLU A 521 12.59 -20.28 -27.60
N ASP A 522 12.13 -21.53 -27.48
CA ASP A 522 10.73 -21.90 -27.70
C ASP A 522 10.10 -22.64 -26.50
N ARG A 523 10.72 -22.55 -25.32
CA ARG A 523 10.24 -23.22 -24.11
C ARG A 523 10.38 -22.35 -22.88
N PHE A 524 9.42 -22.50 -21.97
CA PHE A 524 9.50 -22.00 -20.62
C PHE A 524 8.97 -23.04 -19.65
N ARG A 525 9.26 -22.86 -18.37
CA ARG A 525 8.72 -23.68 -17.30
C ARG A 525 7.86 -22.82 -16.41
N VAL A 526 6.73 -23.37 -15.97
CA VAL A 526 5.97 -22.86 -14.85
C VAL A 526 6.36 -23.69 -13.63
N LEU A 527 6.79 -23.02 -12.57
CA LEU A 527 7.14 -23.60 -11.30
C LEU A 527 6.08 -23.21 -10.28
N LEU A 528 5.48 -24.19 -9.62
CA LEU A 528 4.63 -23.99 -8.45
C LEU A 528 5.47 -24.37 -7.24
N LYS A 529 5.78 -23.40 -6.39
CA LYS A 529 6.67 -23.56 -5.24
C LYS A 529 5.87 -23.38 -3.94
N THR A 530 6.10 -24.28 -2.99
CA THR A 530 5.58 -24.16 -1.63
C THR A 530 6.65 -24.55 -0.61
N TRP A 531 6.41 -24.32 0.67
CA TRP A 531 7.35 -24.64 1.75
C TRP A 531 7.15 -26.08 2.20
N ASN A 532 8.22 -26.73 2.67
CA ASN A 532 8.16 -28.12 3.13
C ASN A 532 7.22 -28.32 4.33
N THR A 533 7.03 -27.27 5.14
CA THR A 533 6.12 -27.33 6.29
C THR A 533 4.66 -27.08 5.91
N SER A 534 4.41 -26.39 4.79
CA SER A 534 3.05 -26.25 4.24
C SER A 534 2.54 -27.58 3.70
N VAL A 535 1.33 -27.94 4.12
CA VAL A 535 0.63 -29.13 3.63
C VAL A 535 -0.20 -28.72 2.41
N SER A 536 0.42 -28.77 1.23
CA SER A 536 -0.24 -28.54 -0.06
C SER A 536 -0.85 -29.84 -0.60
N TYR A 537 -2.10 -29.78 -1.06
CA TYR A 537 -2.79 -30.85 -1.78
C TYR A 537 -2.83 -30.62 -3.29
N SER A 538 -2.97 -29.36 -3.71
CA SER A 538 -2.87 -28.97 -5.12
C SER A 538 -2.51 -27.49 -5.27
N ALA A 539 -2.01 -27.12 -6.45
CA ALA A 539 -1.86 -25.74 -6.87
C ALA A 539 -2.00 -25.62 -8.38
N GLY A 540 -2.38 -24.44 -8.84
CA GLY A 540 -2.52 -24.13 -10.26
C GLY A 540 -2.06 -22.72 -10.60
N ALA A 541 -1.63 -22.57 -11.84
CA ALA A 541 -1.37 -21.28 -12.45
C ALA A 541 -1.98 -21.22 -13.86
N SER A 542 -2.57 -20.08 -14.18
CA SER A 542 -2.83 -19.66 -15.55
C SER A 542 -1.62 -18.93 -16.10
N TYR A 543 -1.41 -18.96 -17.42
CA TYR A 543 -0.37 -18.18 -18.07
C TYR A 543 -0.84 -17.55 -19.39
N LEU A 544 -0.20 -16.44 -19.74
CA LEU A 544 -0.31 -15.72 -20.99
C LEU A 544 1.12 -15.48 -21.53
N VAL A 545 1.36 -15.82 -22.79
CA VAL A 545 2.63 -15.65 -23.49
C VAL A 545 2.42 -14.62 -24.59
N VAL A 546 3.29 -13.63 -24.66
CA VAL A 546 3.29 -12.60 -25.71
C VAL A 546 4.63 -12.64 -26.42
N TYR A 547 4.62 -12.88 -27.73
CA TYR A 547 5.82 -12.74 -28.56
C TYR A 547 6.12 -11.26 -28.83
N GLU A 548 7.38 -10.87 -28.64
CA GLU A 548 7.91 -9.51 -28.86
C GLU A 548 8.33 -9.27 -30.31
#